data_AF-A0A8S0GWS6-F1
#
_entry.id   AF-A0A8S0GWS6-F1
#
_cell.length_a   1.000
_cell.length_b   1.000
_cell.length_c   1.000
_cell.angle_alpha   90.00
_cell.angle_beta   90.00
_cell.angle_gamma   90.00
#
_symmetry.space_group_name_H-M   'P 1'
#
loop_
_entity.id
_entity.type
_entity.pdbx_description
1 polymer ?
#
loop_
_entity_poly.entity_id
_entity_poly.type
_entity_poly.pdbx_seq_one_letter_code
_entity_poly.pdbx_strand_id
1 'polypeptide(L)'
;MANLVQRYPIKSEVVIGHIRQANVGKVCLANTHPFVRELWGRNWCFAHNGQLADFQPQASFYRPVGDTDSEAAFCDLLNRVRAAFPEPVEIEELLPTLIQACSEYRSKGVFNGLLSDGDWLFCYCSTKLAQITRRAPFGPARLKDVDVIVDFQAETTPNDVVTVIATEP
;
A
#
# COMPACT_ATOMS: atom_id res chain seq x y z
N MET A 1 -6.81 -12.66 9.52
CA MET A 1 -5.59 -11.82 9.50
C MET A 1 -5.24 -11.24 10.88
N ALA A 2 -6.22 -10.75 11.68
CA ALA A 2 -5.94 -10.22 13.03
C ALA A 2 -5.17 -11.19 13.97
N ASN A 3 -5.47 -12.49 13.91
CA ASN A 3 -4.74 -13.50 14.72
C ASN A 3 -3.32 -13.82 14.25
N LEU A 4 -2.93 -13.46 13.01
CA LEU A 4 -1.60 -13.75 12.48
C LEU A 4 -0.58 -12.69 12.91
N VAL A 5 -1.01 -11.43 12.97
CA VAL A 5 -0.20 -10.27 13.42
C VAL A 5 0.08 -10.33 14.93
N GLN A 6 -0.83 -10.90 15.73
CA GLN A 6 -0.64 -11.05 17.18
C GLN A 6 0.35 -12.14 17.60
N ARG A 7 0.64 -13.13 16.73
CA ARG A 7 1.43 -14.33 17.12
C ARG A 7 2.88 -14.33 16.63
N TYR A 8 3.25 -13.39 15.77
CA TYR A 8 4.62 -13.24 15.32
C TYR A 8 5.00 -11.76 15.40
N PRO A 9 6.00 -11.36 16.21
CA PRO A 9 6.57 -10.03 16.12
C PRO A 9 7.20 -9.89 14.74
N ILE A 10 6.48 -9.22 13.83
CA ILE A 10 6.98 -8.91 12.49
C ILE A 10 7.92 -7.72 12.67
N LYS A 11 9.23 -7.99 12.74
CA LYS A 11 10.25 -6.95 12.58
C LYS A 11 10.43 -6.69 11.09
N SER A 12 9.89 -5.58 10.62
CA SER A 12 10.06 -5.09 9.25
C SER A 12 10.14 -3.57 9.29
N GLU A 13 11.05 -2.98 8.51
CA GLU A 13 11.21 -1.53 8.41
C GLU A 13 10.01 -0.87 7.71
N VAL A 14 9.30 -1.64 6.86
CA VAL A 14 8.02 -1.24 6.25
C VAL A 14 6.98 -2.34 6.42
N VAL A 15 5.80 -1.97 6.93
CA VAL A 15 4.63 -2.85 7.01
C VAL A 15 3.44 -2.16 6.33
N ILE A 16 2.97 -2.73 5.24
CA ILE A 16 1.70 -2.33 4.60
C ILE A 16 0.63 -3.35 4.99
N GLY A 17 -0.36 -2.89 5.75
CA GLY A 17 -1.56 -3.65 6.07
C GLY A 17 -2.80 -2.94 5.51
N HIS A 18 -3.75 -3.69 4.96
CA HIS A 18 -5.03 -3.16 4.53
C HIS A 18 -6.16 -3.95 5.18
N ILE A 19 -6.92 -3.28 6.05
CA ILE A 19 -8.08 -3.89 6.72
C ILE A 19 -9.32 -3.51 5.92
N ARG A 20 -9.94 -4.49 5.26
CA ARG A 20 -11.11 -4.29 4.38
C ARG A 20 -12.40 -4.71 5.10
N GLN A 21 -13.43 -3.85 5.08
CA GLN A 21 -14.84 -4.26 5.13
C GLN A 21 -15.34 -4.36 3.68
N ALA A 22 -15.76 -5.55 3.23
CA ALA A 22 -16.10 -5.78 1.83
C ALA A 22 -17.50 -5.24 1.49
N ASN A 23 -17.60 -4.18 0.68
CA ASN A 23 -18.87 -3.68 0.14
C ASN A 23 -19.15 -4.10 -1.32
N VAL A 24 -18.14 -4.55 -2.11
CA VAL A 24 -18.30 -4.95 -3.53
C VAL A 24 -17.32 -6.05 -3.93
N GLY A 25 -17.79 -7.07 -4.69
CA GLY A 25 -16.99 -8.20 -5.20
C GLY A 25 -17.01 -9.45 -4.31
N LYS A 26 -16.84 -10.64 -4.88
CA LYS A 26 -16.76 -11.90 -4.10
C LYS A 26 -15.55 -11.84 -3.15
N VAL A 27 -15.76 -12.22 -1.89
CA VAL A 27 -14.67 -12.41 -0.92
C VAL A 27 -13.84 -13.62 -1.36
N CYS A 28 -12.76 -13.39 -2.10
CA CYS A 28 -11.79 -14.42 -2.44
C CYS A 28 -10.37 -13.93 -2.10
N LEU A 29 -9.47 -14.89 -1.81
CA LEU A 29 -8.10 -14.58 -1.37
C LEU A 29 -7.35 -13.72 -2.40
N ALA A 30 -7.63 -13.95 -3.68
CA ALA A 30 -7.06 -13.18 -4.79
C ALA A 30 -7.44 -11.69 -4.77
N ASN A 31 -8.57 -11.32 -4.14
CA ASN A 31 -9.05 -9.93 -4.05
C ASN A 31 -8.72 -9.27 -2.70
N THR A 32 -7.78 -9.86 -1.95
CA THR A 32 -7.37 -9.39 -0.62
C THR A 32 -6.05 -8.65 -0.72
N HIS A 33 -6.08 -7.36 -0.40
CA HIS A 33 -4.87 -6.55 -0.24
C HIS A 33 -4.00 -7.04 0.94
N PRO A 34 -2.70 -6.72 0.96
CA PRO A 34 -1.98 -6.03 -0.12
C PRO A 34 -1.67 -6.95 -1.30
N PHE A 35 -1.60 -6.38 -2.50
CA PHE A 35 -1.10 -7.09 -3.67
C PHE A 35 0.43 -7.05 -3.67
N VAL A 36 1.06 -8.16 -4.03
CA VAL A 36 2.52 -8.26 -4.13
C VAL A 36 2.93 -8.74 -5.52
N ARG A 37 3.93 -8.08 -6.12
CA ARG A 37 4.55 -8.47 -7.39
C ARG A 37 6.05 -8.18 -7.35
N GLU A 38 6.82 -8.98 -8.07
CA GLU A 38 8.26 -8.77 -8.18
C GLU A 38 8.58 -7.80 -9.33
N LEU A 39 9.43 -6.81 -9.04
CA LEU A 39 10.06 -5.92 -10.01
C LEU A 39 11.49 -5.63 -9.54
N TRP A 40 12.47 -5.80 -10.43
CA TRP A 40 13.90 -5.55 -10.18
C TRP A 40 14.52 -6.35 -9.04
N GLY A 41 14.10 -7.61 -8.88
CA GLY A 41 14.52 -8.49 -7.80
C GLY A 41 13.89 -8.15 -6.44
N ARG A 42 12.93 -7.23 -6.39
CA ARG A 42 12.29 -6.76 -5.16
C ARG A 42 10.80 -7.03 -5.15
N ASN A 43 10.24 -7.29 -3.96
CA ASN A 43 8.80 -7.46 -3.79
C ASN A 43 8.14 -6.09 -3.60
N TRP A 44 7.38 -5.68 -4.60
CA TRP A 44 6.57 -4.47 -4.54
C TRP A 44 5.20 -4.82 -3.95
N CYS A 45 4.80 -4.06 -2.95
CA CYS A 45 3.61 -4.24 -2.16
C CYS A 45 2.69 -3.03 -2.35
N PHE A 46 1.41 -3.28 -2.63
CA PHE A 46 0.45 -2.23 -2.93
C PHE A 46 -0.89 -2.41 -2.20
N ALA A 47 -1.41 -1.31 -1.67
CA ALA A 47 -2.74 -1.23 -1.08
C ALA A 47 -3.48 -0.01 -1.64
N HIS A 48 -4.74 -0.20 -2.03
CA HIS A 48 -5.59 0.86 -2.56
C HIS A 48 -6.93 0.90 -1.83
N ASN A 49 -7.27 2.07 -1.30
CA ASN A 49 -8.59 2.39 -0.79
C ASN A 49 -9.28 3.41 -1.70
N GLY A 50 -10.32 2.96 -2.39
CA GLY A 50 -11.05 3.75 -3.35
C GLY A 50 -11.78 2.85 -4.33
N GLN A 51 -12.37 3.49 -5.33
CA GLN A 51 -13.01 2.81 -6.44
C GLN A 51 -12.79 3.63 -7.70
N LEU A 52 -12.39 2.95 -8.77
CA LEU A 52 -12.16 3.51 -10.10
C LEU A 52 -13.27 3.06 -11.04
N ALA A 53 -13.94 4.02 -11.67
CA ALA A 53 -14.96 3.76 -12.67
C ALA A 53 -14.33 3.40 -14.02
N ASP A 54 -14.89 2.38 -14.70
CA ASP A 54 -14.49 1.95 -16.05
C ASP A 54 -12.96 1.80 -16.22
N PHE A 55 -12.31 1.25 -15.20
CA PHE A 55 -10.85 1.10 -15.17
C PHE A 55 -10.41 -0.19 -15.85
N GLN A 56 -10.06 -0.10 -17.13
CA GLN A 56 -9.55 -1.21 -17.93
C GLN A 56 -8.22 -0.80 -18.58
N PRO A 57 -7.08 -0.95 -17.88
CA PRO A 57 -5.77 -0.65 -18.45
C PRO A 57 -5.41 -1.67 -19.53
N GLN A 58 -4.53 -1.29 -20.45
CA GLN A 58 -4.05 -2.20 -21.47
C GLN A 58 -3.21 -3.31 -20.84
N ALA A 59 -3.57 -4.57 -21.09
CA ALA A 59 -2.82 -5.71 -20.58
C ALA A 59 -1.40 -5.78 -21.17
N SER A 60 -0.42 -6.04 -20.31
CA SER A 60 1.00 -6.15 -20.69
C SER A 60 1.71 -7.25 -19.88
N PHE A 61 2.89 -6.98 -19.32
CA PHE A 61 3.71 -7.92 -18.55
C PHE A 61 3.03 -8.31 -17.24
N TYR A 62 2.75 -7.32 -16.38
CA TYR A 62 1.96 -7.54 -15.18
C TYR A 62 0.48 -7.59 -15.53
N ARG A 63 -0.20 -8.62 -15.04
CA ARG A 63 -1.63 -8.86 -15.25
C ARG A 63 -2.30 -9.15 -13.91
N PRO A 64 -3.51 -8.61 -13.68
CA PRO A 64 -4.27 -8.94 -12.48
C PRO A 64 -4.64 -10.42 -12.50
N VAL A 65 -4.64 -11.05 -11.32
CA VAL A 65 -5.11 -12.44 -11.15
C VAL A 65 -6.60 -12.45 -10.81
N GLY A 66 -7.04 -11.46 -10.02
CA GLY A 66 -8.43 -11.19 -9.69
C GLY A 66 -9.10 -10.21 -10.65
N ASP A 67 -10.25 -9.71 -10.21
CA ASP A 67 -11.17 -8.87 -10.98
C ASP A 67 -11.32 -7.45 -10.40
N THR A 68 -10.49 -7.09 -9.41
CA THR A 68 -10.55 -5.77 -8.77
C THR A 68 -9.86 -4.69 -9.61
N ASP A 69 -10.45 -3.50 -9.61
CA ASP A 69 -9.85 -2.28 -10.12
C ASP A 69 -8.52 -1.94 -9.40
N SER A 70 -8.41 -2.22 -8.10
CA SER A 70 -7.17 -2.07 -7.33
C SER A 70 -6.01 -2.89 -7.89
N GLU A 71 -6.20 -4.18 -8.18
CA GLU A 71 -5.13 -5.02 -8.72
C GLU A 71 -4.79 -4.62 -10.16
N ALA A 72 -5.81 -4.25 -10.95
CA ALA A 72 -5.61 -3.73 -12.29
C ALA A 72 -4.75 -2.45 -12.27
N ALA A 73 -5.02 -1.52 -11.34
CA ALA A 73 -4.24 -0.29 -11.18
C ALA A 73 -2.80 -0.60 -10.75
N PHE A 74 -2.60 -1.57 -9.85
CA PHE A 74 -1.26 -1.99 -9.46
C PHE A 74 -0.46 -2.56 -10.64
N CYS A 75 -1.07 -3.43 -11.44
CA CYS A 75 -0.41 -4.02 -12.61
C CYS A 75 -0.08 -2.96 -13.66
N ASP A 76 -1.01 -2.04 -13.94
CA ASP A 76 -0.77 -0.91 -14.85
C ASP A 76 0.40 -0.04 -14.37
N LEU A 77 0.42 0.30 -13.08
CA LEU A 77 1.49 1.10 -12.48
C LEU A 77 2.86 0.44 -12.66
N LEU A 78 2.98 -0.86 -12.34
CA LEU A 78 4.23 -1.59 -12.53
C LEU A 78 4.62 -1.72 -14.01
N ASN A 79 3.65 -1.88 -14.91
CA ASN A 79 3.91 -1.90 -16.34
C ASN A 79 4.47 -0.57 -16.84
N ARG A 80 3.95 0.57 -16.37
CA ARG A 80 4.47 1.90 -16.69
C ARG A 80 5.89 2.08 -16.18
N VAL A 81 6.16 1.68 -14.94
CA VAL A 81 7.50 1.73 -14.35
C VAL A 81 8.47 0.87 -15.17
N ARG A 82 8.12 -0.38 -15.44
CA ARG A 82 8.96 -1.31 -16.23
C ARG A 82 9.21 -0.82 -17.66
N ALA A 83 8.23 -0.16 -18.27
CA ALA A 83 8.36 0.36 -19.63
C ALA A 83 9.24 1.62 -19.68
N ALA A 84 9.13 2.50 -18.68
CA ALA A 84 9.95 3.70 -18.56
C ALA A 84 11.39 3.37 -18.12
N PHE A 85 11.54 2.35 -17.27
CA PHE A 85 12.78 2.01 -16.59
C PHE A 85 13.01 0.48 -16.68
N PRO A 86 13.76 0.00 -17.69
CA PRO A 86 14.07 -1.42 -17.81
C PRO A 86 14.91 -1.96 -16.64
N GLU A 87 15.74 -1.10 -16.07
CA GLU A 87 16.64 -1.38 -14.94
C GLU A 87 16.26 -0.53 -13.71
N PRO A 88 16.67 -0.90 -12.49
CA PRO A 88 16.40 -0.12 -11.30
C PRO A 88 16.94 1.31 -11.40
N VAL A 89 16.17 2.26 -10.91
CA VAL A 89 16.53 3.69 -10.83
C VAL A 89 16.32 4.22 -9.42
N GLU A 90 16.96 5.35 -9.12
CA GLU A 90 16.75 6.06 -7.86
C GLU A 90 15.30 6.57 -7.74
N ILE A 91 14.83 6.70 -6.51
CA ILE A 91 13.43 7.05 -6.22
C ILE A 91 13.04 8.41 -6.80
N GLU A 92 13.97 9.36 -6.87
CA GLU A 92 13.76 10.69 -7.45
C GLU A 92 13.41 10.65 -8.94
N GLU A 93 13.97 9.69 -9.68
CA GLU A 93 13.67 9.48 -11.10
C GLU A 93 12.35 8.73 -11.30
N LEU A 94 12.02 7.83 -10.37
CA LEU A 94 10.80 7.04 -10.38
C LEU A 94 9.55 7.89 -10.03
N LEU A 95 9.68 8.81 -9.08
CA LEU A 95 8.58 9.58 -8.48
C LEU A 95 7.66 10.26 -9.51
N PRO A 96 8.16 10.97 -10.54
CA PRO A 96 7.29 11.59 -11.54
C PRO A 96 6.36 10.60 -12.25
N THR A 97 6.85 9.39 -12.56
CA THR A 97 6.07 8.34 -13.21
C THR A 97 4.96 7.83 -12.29
N LEU A 98 5.27 7.62 -11.01
CA LEU A 98 4.27 7.20 -10.01
C LEU A 98 3.20 8.27 -9.81
N ILE A 99 3.59 9.54 -9.67
CA ILE A 99 2.68 10.66 -9.48
C ILE A 99 1.77 10.83 -10.69
N GLN A 100 2.32 10.77 -11.90
CA GLN A 100 1.54 10.89 -13.13
C GLN A 100 0.50 9.77 -13.24
N ALA A 101 0.91 8.51 -13.03
CA ALA A 101 -0.01 7.37 -13.06
C ALA A 101 -1.14 7.52 -12.02
N CYS A 102 -0.80 7.87 -10.78
CA CYS A 102 -1.79 8.07 -9.72
C CYS A 102 -2.76 9.24 -10.03
N SER A 103 -2.28 10.31 -10.67
CA SER A 103 -3.11 11.43 -11.13
C SER A 103 -4.12 10.98 -12.19
N GLU A 104 -3.70 10.14 -13.14
CA GLU A 104 -4.59 9.56 -14.13
C GLU A 104 -5.63 8.63 -13.49
N TYR A 105 -5.23 7.81 -12.52
CA TYR A 105 -6.17 6.94 -11.79
C TYR A 105 -7.19 7.78 -11.03
N ARG A 106 -6.75 8.83 -10.34
CA ARG A 106 -7.63 9.79 -9.65
C ARG A 106 -8.67 10.42 -10.58
N SER A 107 -8.36 10.62 -11.86
CA SER A 107 -9.35 11.16 -12.81
C SER A 107 -10.56 10.25 -13.02
N LYS A 108 -10.44 8.97 -12.65
CA LYS A 108 -11.48 7.93 -12.79
C LYS A 108 -12.17 7.57 -11.47
N GLY A 109 -11.79 8.19 -10.34
CA GLY A 109 -12.45 7.92 -9.06
C GLY A 109 -11.59 8.28 -7.85
N VAL A 110 -11.97 7.72 -6.70
CA VAL A 110 -11.19 7.86 -5.47
C VAL A 110 -9.99 6.93 -5.57
N PHE A 111 -8.78 7.46 -5.37
CA PHE A 111 -7.53 6.72 -5.39
C PHE A 111 -6.66 7.13 -4.21
N ASN A 112 -6.75 6.38 -3.11
CA ASN A 112 -5.79 6.47 -2.00
C ASN A 112 -4.90 5.24 -2.04
N GLY A 113 -3.63 5.40 -2.43
CA GLY A 113 -2.70 4.30 -2.69
C GLY A 113 -1.49 4.33 -1.76
N LEU A 114 -1.08 3.16 -1.29
CA LEU A 114 0.20 2.90 -0.62
C LEU A 114 1.00 1.93 -1.47
N LEU A 115 2.25 2.26 -1.76
CA LEU A 115 3.18 1.45 -2.54
C LEU A 115 4.53 1.39 -1.85
N SER A 116 5.14 0.22 -1.77
CA SER A 116 6.50 0.06 -1.24
C SER A 116 7.23 -1.05 -1.96
N ASP A 117 8.54 -0.92 -2.10
CA ASP A 117 9.44 -1.99 -2.57
C ASP A 117 10.20 -2.68 -1.42
N GLY A 118 9.93 -2.28 -0.17
CA GLY A 118 10.62 -2.72 1.04
C GLY A 118 11.48 -1.64 1.71
N ASP A 119 12.04 -0.68 0.95
CA ASP A 119 12.94 0.34 1.49
C ASP A 119 12.23 1.67 1.72
N TRP A 120 11.28 2.03 0.84
CA TRP A 120 10.52 3.26 0.93
C TRP A 120 9.02 3.00 0.89
N LEU A 121 8.24 3.97 1.38
CA LEU A 121 6.79 3.95 1.31
C LEU A 121 6.29 5.19 0.56
N PHE A 122 5.74 4.97 -0.63
CA PHE A 122 5.06 5.99 -1.41
C PHE A 122 3.58 6.02 -1.05
N CYS A 123 3.06 7.22 -0.80
CA CYS A 123 1.67 7.43 -0.43
C CYS A 123 1.02 8.46 -1.36
N TYR A 124 -0.11 8.10 -1.95
CA TYR A 124 -0.92 8.99 -2.76
C TYR A 124 -2.31 9.14 -2.13
N CYS A 125 -2.75 10.38 -1.93
CA CYS A 125 -4.05 10.67 -1.32
C CYS A 125 -4.91 11.47 -2.31
N SER A 126 -6.08 10.92 -2.65
CA SER A 126 -7.07 11.65 -3.42
C SER A 126 -8.12 12.36 -2.55
N THR A 127 -8.42 11.81 -1.38
CA THR A 127 -9.52 12.26 -0.50
C THR A 127 -9.03 12.51 0.91
N LYS A 128 -8.91 11.47 1.74
CA LYS A 128 -8.43 11.55 3.11
C LYS A 128 -7.43 10.45 3.38
N LEU A 129 -6.28 10.88 3.90
CA LEU A 129 -5.24 10.04 4.45
C LEU A 129 -4.70 10.81 5.66
N ALA A 130 -4.75 10.20 6.83
CA ALA A 130 -4.12 10.69 8.04
C ALA A 130 -2.77 9.99 8.19
N GLN A 131 -1.75 10.76 8.57
CA GLN A 131 -0.45 10.22 8.96
C GLN A 131 -0.15 10.62 10.39
N ILE A 132 0.40 9.68 11.16
CA ILE A 132 0.98 9.96 12.46
C ILE A 132 2.38 9.34 12.52
N THR A 133 3.39 10.20 12.62
CA THR A 133 4.77 9.78 12.87
C THR A 133 5.05 9.90 14.36
N ARG A 134 5.47 8.80 14.98
CA ARG A 134 5.82 8.72 16.39
C ARG A 134 7.32 8.45 16.51
N ARG A 135 8.00 9.22 17.36
CA ARG A 135 9.42 9.08 17.68
C ARG A 135 9.56 8.64 19.13
N ALA A 136 10.39 7.64 19.40
CA ALA A 136 10.55 7.13 20.75
C ALA A 136 11.03 8.25 21.71
N PRO A 137 10.63 8.20 23.00
CA PRO A 137 9.72 7.24 23.60
C PRO A 137 8.25 7.61 23.33
N PHE A 138 7.44 6.64 22.90
CA PHE A 138 6.00 6.81 22.73
C PHE A 138 5.19 5.75 23.49
N GLY A 139 4.09 6.16 24.11
CA GLY A 139 3.18 5.23 24.82
C GLY A 139 2.36 4.34 23.85
N PRO A 140 1.54 3.40 24.36
CA PRO A 140 0.74 2.51 23.51
C PRO A 140 -0.22 3.30 22.60
N ALA A 141 -0.42 2.84 21.35
CA ALA A 141 -1.42 3.39 20.44
C ALA A 141 -2.56 2.38 20.26
N ARG A 142 -3.79 2.85 20.44
CA ARG A 142 -4.99 2.07 20.17
C ARG A 142 -5.61 2.60 18.88
N LEU A 143 -5.64 1.76 17.85
CA LEU A 143 -6.36 2.07 16.61
C LEU A 143 -7.86 2.04 16.92
N LYS A 144 -8.59 3.04 16.43
CA LYS A 144 -9.97 3.30 16.85
C LYS A 144 -10.99 2.34 16.22
N ASP A 145 -10.70 1.85 15.01
CA ASP A 145 -11.65 1.10 14.17
C ASP A 145 -11.53 -0.42 14.30
N VAL A 146 -10.56 -0.91 15.07
CA VAL A 146 -10.36 -2.33 15.30
C VAL A 146 -9.96 -2.51 16.75
N ASP A 147 -10.52 -3.50 17.44
CA ASP A 147 -10.04 -3.94 18.77
C ASP A 147 -8.64 -4.60 18.68
N VAL A 148 -7.72 -3.95 17.97
CA VAL A 148 -6.32 -4.30 17.83
C VAL A 148 -5.52 -3.21 18.52
N ILE A 149 -5.01 -3.55 19.69
CA ILE A 149 -3.98 -2.77 20.38
C ILE A 149 -2.67 -3.18 19.74
N VAL A 150 -2.02 -2.26 19.03
CA VAL A 150 -0.64 -2.46 18.56
C VAL A 150 0.27 -1.83 19.60
N ASP A 151 0.90 -2.67 20.40
CA ASP A 151 1.89 -2.23 21.39
C ASP A 151 3.24 -2.00 20.70
N PHE A 152 3.45 -0.77 20.23
CA PHE A 152 4.72 -0.35 19.63
C PHE A 152 5.85 -0.19 20.68
N GLN A 153 5.55 -0.24 21.98
CA GLN A 153 6.51 0.04 23.04
C GLN A 153 7.40 -1.18 23.35
N ALA A 154 6.88 -2.40 23.14
CA ALA A 154 7.60 -3.65 23.37
C ALA A 154 8.62 -3.98 22.26
N GLU A 155 8.53 -3.35 21.09
CA GLU A 155 9.25 -3.75 19.88
C GLU A 155 10.15 -2.66 19.29
N THR A 156 10.27 -1.50 19.95
CA THR A 156 11.02 -0.34 19.42
C THR A 156 12.24 0.06 20.26
N THR A 157 13.27 0.56 19.60
CA THR A 157 14.46 1.18 20.22
C THR A 157 14.25 2.69 20.45
N PRO A 158 15.06 3.35 21.28
CA PRO A 158 14.99 4.80 21.49
C PRO A 158 15.19 5.66 20.24
N ASN A 159 15.67 5.08 19.13
CA ASN A 159 15.90 5.76 17.86
C ASN A 159 14.80 5.50 16.82
N ASP A 160 13.82 4.65 17.13
CA ASP A 160 12.85 4.20 16.15
C ASP A 160 11.83 5.30 15.85
N VAL A 161 11.55 5.45 14.55
CA VAL A 161 10.54 6.34 14.01
C VAL A 161 9.49 5.47 13.34
N VAL A 162 8.27 5.47 13.88
CA VAL A 162 7.15 4.69 13.36
C VAL A 162 6.16 5.65 12.72
N THR A 163 5.91 5.49 11.42
CA THR A 163 4.86 6.23 10.71
C THR A 163 3.68 5.30 10.45
N VAL A 164 2.52 5.66 11.00
CA VAL A 164 1.25 4.99 10.75
C VAL A 164 0.43 5.84 9.80
N ILE A 165 -0.14 5.20 8.77
CA ILE A 165 -0.97 5.86 7.77
C ILE A 165 -2.33 5.18 7.77
N ALA A 166 -3.38 5.96 7.94
CA ALA A 166 -4.75 5.49 8.06
C ALA A 166 -5.71 6.41 7.29
N THR A 167 -6.88 5.90 6.91
CA THR A 167 -7.88 6.71 6.21
C THR A 167 -8.67 7.63 7.14
N GLU A 168 -8.65 7.34 8.45
CA GLU A 168 -9.20 8.17 9.52
C GLU A 168 -8.21 8.24 10.71
N PRO A 169 -8.14 9.36 11.47
CA PRO A 169 -7.22 9.54 12.60
C PRO A 169 -7.53 8.70 13.84
#